data_AF-A0A7Y8EZA1-F1
#
_entry.id   AF-A0A7Y8EZA1-F1
#
_cell.length_a   1.000
_cell.length_b   1.000
_cell.length_c   1.000
_cell.angle_alpha   90.00
_cell.angle_beta   90.00
_cell.angle_gamma   90.00
#
_symmetry.space_group_name_H-M   'P 1'
#
loop_
_entity.id
_entity.type
_entity.pdbx_description
1 polymer ?
#
loop_
_entity_poly.entity_id
_entity_poly.type
_entity_poly.pdbx_seq_one_letter_code
_entity_poly.pdbx_strand_id
1 'polypeptide(L)' 'MLSEITFANLYLPPFLLYVGAAALMYAVLERLMRRWLDWTWHPSLTRFFVSLIVLSTLVLKL' A
#
# COMPACT_ATOMS: atom_id res chain seq x y z
N MET A 1 -2.66 8.71 35.54
CA MET A 1 -1.76 7.56 35.71
C MET A 1 -1.52 7.00 34.31
N LEU A 2 -0.52 7.52 33.60
CA LEU A 2 -0.21 7.07 32.24
C LEU A 2 0.33 5.64 32.33
N SER A 3 -0.35 4.71 31.68
CA SER A 3 -0.08 3.28 31.64
C SER A 3 1.41 2.98 31.41
N GLU A 4 2.10 2.54 32.46
CA GLU A 4 3.51 2.13 32.43
C GLU A 4 3.58 0.70 31.88
N ILE A 5 3.65 0.58 30.55
CA ILE A 5 3.74 -0.71 29.87
C ILE A 5 5.19 -1.22 30.02
N THR A 6 5.46 -1.95 31.11
CA THR A 6 6.76 -2.58 31.36
C THR A 6 6.80 -3.96 30.69
N PHE A 7 7.62 -4.11 29.64
CA PHE A 7 7.93 -5.41 29.04
C PHE A 7 9.33 -5.84 29.49
N ALA A 8 9.45 -6.98 30.17
CA ALA A 8 10.73 -7.60 30.56
C ALA A 8 11.72 -6.66 31.30
N ASN A 9 11.25 -5.87 32.27
CA ASN A 9 12.07 -4.94 33.07
C ASN A 9 12.80 -3.85 32.26
N LEU A 10 12.43 -3.68 30.98
CA LEU A 10 12.92 -2.61 30.13
C LEU A 10 11.84 -1.54 30.06
N TYR A 11 12.14 -0.35 30.59
CA TYR A 11 11.28 0.82 30.44
C TYR A 11 11.29 1.20 28.96
N LEU A 12 10.31 0.69 28.21
CA LEU A 12 10.14 1.07 26.82
C LEU A 12 9.27 2.32 26.82
N PRO A 13 9.85 3.52 26.58
CA PRO A 13 9.05 4.73 26.57
C PRO A 13 7.95 4.59 25.51
N PRO A 14 6.73 5.07 25.79
CA PRO A 14 5.59 4.96 24.86
C PRO A 14 5.92 5.54 23.49
N PHE A 15 6.84 6.51 23.44
CA PHE A 15 7.42 7.06 22.23
C PHE A 15 7.95 5.99 21.25
N LEU A 16 8.69 4.98 21.73
CA LEU A 16 9.25 3.94 20.83
C LEU A 16 8.16 3.05 20.23
N LEU A 17 7.08 2.78 20.97
CA LEU A 17 5.92 2.07 20.44
C LEU A 17 5.24 2.88 19.33
N TYR A 18 5.04 4.18 19.56
CA TYR A 18 4.47 5.07 18.54
C TYR A 18 5.36 5.18 17.31
N VAL A 19 6.67 5.31 17.47
CA VAL A 19 7.62 5.35 16.35
C VAL A 19 7.63 4.03 15.58
N GLY A 20 7.62 2.89 16.26
CA GLY A 20 7.55 1.57 15.62
C GLY A 20 6.24 1.36 14.84
N ALA A 21 5.11 1.75 15.43
CA ALA A 21 3.81 1.69 14.77
C ALA A 21 3.74 2.63 13.55
N ALA A 22 4.25 3.85 13.70
CA ALA A 22 4.32 4.83 12.61
C ALA A 22 5.24 4.34 11.47
N ALA A 23 6.38 3.73 11.79
CA ALA A 23 7.29 3.18 10.81
C ALA A 23 6.67 2.01 10.02
N LEU A 24 5.96 1.10 10.70
CA LEU A 24 5.21 0.03 10.04
C LEU A 24 4.10 0.58 9.14
N MET A 25 3.34 1.55 9.63
CA MET A 25 2.28 2.20 8.87
C MET A 25 2.84 2.91 7.64
N TYR A 26 3.94 3.63 7.79
CA TYR A 26 4.65 4.28 6.69
C TYR A 26 5.17 3.26 5.67
N ALA A 27 5.76 2.13 6.10
CA ALA A 27 6.25 1.11 5.18
C ALA A 27 5.14 0.44 4.36
N VAL A 28 3.98 0.18 4.98
CA VAL A 28 2.80 -0.34 4.28
C VAL A 28 2.27 0.70 3.29
N LEU A 29 2.14 1.95 3.73
CA LEU A 29 1.68 3.04 2.89
C LEU A 29 2.61 3.27 1.71
N GLU A 30 3.93 3.25 1.93
CA GLU A 30 4.96 3.41 0.90
C GLU A 30 4.93 2.26 -0.13
N ARG A 31 4.70 1.01 0.31
CA ARG A 31 4.51 -0.12 -0.62
C ARG A 31 3.23 0.02 -1.43
N LEU A 32 2.14 0.47 -0.81
CA LEU A 32 0.89 0.75 -1.51
C LEU A 32 1.12 1.86 -2.53
N MET A 33 1.68 2.99 -2.10
CA MET A 33 1.98 4.14 -2.95
C MET A 33 2.90 3.77 -4.10
N ARG A 34 3.95 2.97 -3.88
CA ARG A 34 4.80 2.46 -4.96
C ARG A 34 4.02 1.60 -5.94
N ARG A 35 3.16 0.69 -5.47
CA ARG A 35 2.33 -0.16 -6.34
C ARG A 35 1.28 0.65 -7.10
N TRP A 36 0.71 1.67 -6.48
CA TRP A 36 -0.20 2.62 -7.10
C TRP A 36 0.52 3.52 -8.10
N LEU A 37 1.73 3.97 -7.78
CA LEU A 37 2.53 4.83 -8.63
C LEU A 37 3.04 4.04 -9.85
N ASP A 38 3.45 2.79 -9.67
CA ASP A 38 3.79 1.85 -10.75
C ASP A 38 2.57 1.58 -11.66
N TRP A 39 1.39 1.39 -11.06
CA TRP A 39 0.15 1.22 -11.80
C TRP A 39 -0.30 2.50 -12.54
N THR A 40 -0.09 3.66 -11.91
CA THR A 40 -0.41 4.99 -12.47
C THR A 40 0.60 5.39 -13.54
N TRP A 41 1.86 4.93 -13.45
CA TRP A 41 2.89 5.07 -14.49
C TRP A 41 2.68 4.13 -15.68
N HIS A 42 1.59 3.34 -15.68
CA HIS A 42 1.24 2.44 -16.75
C HIS A 42 0.03 3.00 -17.55
N PRO A 43 0.06 4.22 -18.12
CA PRO A 43 -0.94 4.65 -19.10
C PRO A 43 -0.99 3.65 -20.29
N SER A 44 0.06 2.88 -20.47
CA SER A 44 0.10 1.69 -21.33
C SER A 44 -0.85 0.56 -20.90
N LEU A 45 -1.04 0.29 -19.59
CA LEU A 45 -1.88 -0.81 -19.08
C LEU A 45 -3.33 -0.49 -19.31
N THR A 46 -3.73 0.73 -18.95
CA THR A 46 -5.10 1.19 -19.15
C THR A 46 -5.46 1.17 -20.63
N ARG A 47 -4.56 1.64 -21.49
CA ARG A 47 -4.75 1.58 -22.95
C ARG A 47 -4.79 0.14 -23.48
N PHE A 48 -4.01 -0.76 -22.89
CA PHE A 48 -4.03 -2.19 -23.19
C PHE A 48 -5.35 -2.84 -22.79
N PHE A 49 -5.82 -2.62 -21.56
CA PHE A 49 -7.10 -3.16 -21.08
C PHE A 49 -8.29 -2.63 -21.89
N VAL A 50 -8.30 -1.34 -22.22
CA VAL A 50 -9.34 -0.76 -23.09
C VAL A 50 -9.29 -1.37 -24.49
N SER A 51 -8.10 -1.53 -25.08
CA SER A 51 -7.94 -2.18 -26.39
C SER A 51 -8.42 -3.63 -26.36
N LEU A 52 -8.12 -4.35 -25.29
CA LEU A 52 -8.52 -5.74 -25.09
C LEU A 52 -10.04 -5.88 -24.95
N ILE A 53 -10.69 -4.99 -24.19
CA ILE A 53 -12.16 -4.95 -24.06
C ILE A 53 -12.82 -4.66 -25.42
N VAL A 54 -12.32 -3.68 -26.17
CA VAL A 54 -12.86 -3.33 -27.49
C VAL A 54 -12.67 -4.49 -28.48
N LEU A 55 -11.48 -5.06 -28.56
CA LEU A 55 -11.18 -6.20 -29.43
C LEU A 55 -12.04 -7.41 -29.08
N SER A 56 -12.14 -7.75 -27.80
CA SER A 56 -12.95 -8.88 -27.34
C SER A 56 -14.43 -8.68 -27.68
N THR A 57 -14.96 -7.46 -27.51
CA THR A 57 -16.36 -7.15 -27.86
C THR A 57 -16.59 -7.24 -29.36
N LEU A 58 -15.61 -6.82 -30.18
CA LEU A 58 -15.69 -6.91 -31.62
C LEU A 58 -15.68 -8.36 -32.10
N VAL A 59 -14.78 -9.19 -31.55
CA VAL A 59 -14.69 -10.62 -31.88
C VAL A 59 -15.95 -11.37 -31.46
N LEU A 60 -16.49 -11.11 -30.27
CA LEU A 60 -17.71 -11.77 -29.80
C LEU A 60 -18.97 -11.36 -30.58
N LYS A 61 -18.92 -10.24 -31.31
CA LYS A 61 -20.03 -9.72 -32.10
C LYS A 61 -19.93 -10.08 -33.59
N LEU A 62 -18.76 -10.56 -34.03
CA LEU A 62 -18.51 -11.08 -35.38
C LEU A 62 -18.82 -12.58 -35.44
#